data_AF-A0A1F0GCQ1-F1
#
_entry.id   AF-A0A1F0GCQ1-F1
#
_cell.length_a   1.000
_cell.length_b   1.000
_cell.length_c   1.000
_cell.angle_alpha   90.00
_cell.angle_beta   90.00
_cell.angle_gamma   90.00
#
_symmetry.space_group_name_H-M   'P 1'
#
loop_
_entity.id
_entity.type
_entity.pdbx_description
1 polymer ?
#
loop_
_entity_poly.entity_id
_entity_poly.type
_entity_poly.pdbx_seq_one_letter_code
_entity_poly.pdbx_strand_id
1 'polypeptide(L)'
;MNCRDKVIQYLKEYRIKRIKELGNEKGKYGKRYYIHILPTNDADKNIINRGYQNNILGLLKSVNIKRHYSFAYLNSSQAMALNLFGPLCLEKTLSIVIPHIQKQVQNEPQVYQFEKKEKD
;
A
#
# COMPACT_ATOMS: atom_id res chain seq x y z
N MET A 1 -18.18 -1.42 17.71
CA MET A 1 -17.20 -0.89 16.73
C MET A 1 -17.28 -1.73 15.47
N ASN A 2 -17.62 -1.14 14.31
CA ASN A 2 -17.81 -1.89 13.07
C ASN A 2 -16.46 -2.33 12.46
N CYS A 3 -16.47 -3.16 11.41
CA CYS A 3 -15.25 -3.64 10.75
C CYS A 3 -14.37 -2.49 10.22
N ARG A 4 -14.99 -1.47 9.61
CA ARG A 4 -14.28 -0.29 9.09
C ARG A 4 -13.53 0.45 10.18
N ASP A 5 -14.14 0.66 11.34
CA ASP A 5 -13.53 1.34 12.48
C ASP A 5 -12.32 0.56 13.00
N LYS A 6 -12.41 -0.78 13.04
CA LYS A 6 -11.28 -1.66 13.40
C LYS A 6 -10.12 -1.50 12.44
N VAL A 7 -10.38 -1.48 11.13
CA VAL A 7 -9.34 -1.27 10.11
C VAL A 7 -8.70 0.12 10.26
N ILE A 8 -9.50 1.16 10.44
CA ILE A 8 -8.98 2.52 10.60
C ILE A 8 -8.12 2.64 11.86
N GLN A 9 -8.55 2.03 12.96
CA GLN A 9 -7.79 2.00 14.20
C GLN A 9 -6.46 1.26 14.03
N TYR A 10 -6.47 0.10 13.37
CA TYR A 10 -5.25 -0.63 13.03
C TYR A 10 -4.29 0.22 12.18
N LEU A 11 -4.79 0.89 11.13
CA LEU A 11 -3.96 1.75 10.27
C LEU A 11 -3.36 2.92 11.04
N LYS A 12 -4.10 3.50 11.99
CA LYS A 12 -3.61 4.53 12.90
C LYS A 12 -2.46 4.01 13.76
N GLU A 13 -2.65 2.87 14.41
CA GLU A 13 -1.62 2.25 15.27
C GLU A 13 -0.37 1.87 14.46
N TYR A 14 -0.58 1.26 13.30
CA TYR A 14 0.46 0.92 12.35
C TYR A 14 1.30 2.14 11.97
N ARG A 15 0.64 3.25 11.64
CA ARG A 15 1.32 4.51 11.29
C ARG A 15 2.18 5.01 12.43
N ILE A 16 1.62 5.12 13.64
CA ILE A 16 2.35 5.63 14.81
C ILE A 16 3.57 4.74 15.10
N LYS A 17 3.41 3.42 15.00
CA LYS A 17 4.48 2.45 15.23
C LYS A 17 5.60 2.55 14.19
N ARG A 18 5.24 2.71 12.91
CA ARG A 18 6.18 2.67 11.78
C ARG A 18 6.80 4.04 11.46
N ILE A 19 6.05 5.11 11.65
CA ILE A 19 6.37 6.46 11.18
C ILE A 19 6.17 7.45 12.33
N LYS A 20 7.01 7.29 13.37
CA LYS A 20 6.86 8.01 14.65
C LYS A 20 6.95 9.52 14.49
N GLU A 21 7.79 9.99 13.56
CA GLU A 21 8.06 11.40 13.30
C GLU A 21 6.82 12.18 12.82
N LEU A 22 5.82 11.48 12.29
CA LEU A 22 4.58 12.07 11.77
C LEU A 22 3.53 12.35 12.87
N GLY A 23 3.75 11.83 14.09
CA GLY A 23 2.89 12.04 15.24
C GLY A 23 1.39 11.91 14.94
N ASN A 24 0.64 13.00 15.19
CA ASN A 24 -0.80 13.08 14.99
C ASN A 24 -1.22 13.87 13.74
N GLU A 25 -0.30 14.25 12.87
CA GLU A 25 -0.64 14.99 11.65
C GLU A 25 -1.61 14.17 10.78
N LYS A 26 -2.45 14.81 9.97
CA LYS A 26 -3.46 14.10 9.18
C LYS A 26 -3.34 14.47 7.71
N GLY A 27 -3.43 13.47 6.85
CA GLY A 27 -3.56 13.69 5.41
C GLY A 27 -4.98 14.11 5.04
N LYS A 28 -5.10 14.80 3.90
CA LYS A 28 -6.35 15.37 3.42
C LYS A 28 -7.02 14.44 2.39
N TYR A 29 -8.34 14.30 2.50
CA TYR A 29 -9.20 13.78 1.44
C TYR A 29 -10.43 14.68 1.28
N GLY A 30 -10.57 15.29 0.10
CA GLY A 30 -11.58 16.33 -0.12
C GLY A 30 -11.42 17.49 0.87
N LYS A 31 -12.45 17.76 1.67
CA LYS A 31 -12.44 18.80 2.72
C LYS A 31 -12.14 18.26 4.12
N ARG A 32 -11.84 16.97 4.27
CA ARG A 32 -11.66 16.30 5.55
C ARG A 32 -10.23 15.79 5.73
N TYR A 33 -9.84 15.59 6.99
CA TYR A 33 -8.52 15.14 7.38
C TYR A 33 -8.59 13.81 8.13
N TYR A 34 -7.76 12.85 7.73
CA TYR A 34 -7.79 11.48 8.23
C TYR A 34 -6.41 11.04 8.70
N ILE A 35 -6.37 10.40 9.86
CA ILE A 35 -5.12 9.92 10.48
C ILE A 35 -4.47 8.77 9.71
N HIS A 36 -5.27 8.00 8.96
CA HIS A 36 -4.82 6.87 8.12
C HIS A 36 -4.44 7.29 6.70
N ILE A 37 -4.38 8.61 6.44
CA ILE A 37 -3.86 9.20 5.22
C ILE A 37 -2.63 10.01 5.61
N LEU A 38 -1.53 9.83 4.90
CA LEU A 38 -0.31 10.60 5.11
C LEU A 38 -0.47 12.01 4.50
N PRO A 39 0.14 13.05 5.09
CA PRO A 39 0.33 14.33 4.41
C PRO A 39 0.99 14.14 3.04
N THR A 40 0.65 14.99 2.08
CA THR A 40 1.11 14.84 0.67
C THR A 40 2.64 14.81 0.56
N ASN A 41 3.33 15.64 1.34
CA ASN A 41 4.79 15.70 1.37
C ASN A 41 5.44 14.44 1.96
N ASP A 42 4.66 13.64 2.69
CA ASP A 42 5.08 12.42 3.37
C ASP A 42 4.57 11.15 2.69
N ALA A 43 3.95 11.26 1.51
CA ALA A 43 3.36 10.12 0.82
C ALA A 43 4.35 8.97 0.58
N ASP A 44 5.63 9.29 0.40
CA ASP A 44 6.74 8.34 0.20
C ASP A 44 6.98 7.45 1.41
N LYS A 45 6.59 7.90 2.61
CA LYS A 45 6.64 7.10 3.85
C LYS A 45 5.63 5.96 3.84
N ASN A 46 4.74 5.88 2.86
CA ASN A 46 3.91 4.70 2.65
C ASN A 46 4.72 3.50 2.11
N ILE A 47 5.92 3.74 1.54
CA ILE A 47 6.85 2.67 1.14
C ILE A 47 7.73 2.23 2.31
N ILE A 48 7.89 0.91 2.48
CA ILE A 48 8.52 0.30 3.65
C ILE A 48 9.98 0.76 3.82
N ASN A 49 10.27 1.35 4.99
CA ASN A 49 11.61 1.80 5.34
C ASN A 49 12.39 0.71 6.10
N ARG A 50 12.77 -0.34 5.36
CA ARG A 50 13.58 -1.47 5.84
C ARG A 50 14.79 -1.71 4.93
N GLY A 51 15.41 -0.64 4.43
CA GLY A 51 16.53 -0.70 3.48
C GLY A 51 16.13 -0.62 1.99
N TYR A 52 14.87 -0.85 1.64
CA TYR A 52 14.40 -0.82 0.24
C TYR A 52 13.76 0.50 -0.19
N GLN A 53 13.38 1.39 0.73
CA GLN A 53 12.53 2.53 0.42
C GLN A 53 13.07 3.40 -0.72
N ASN A 54 14.31 3.87 -0.60
CA ASN A 54 14.94 4.71 -1.61
C ASN A 54 15.06 4.01 -2.96
N ASN A 55 15.37 2.71 -2.96
CA ASN A 55 15.51 1.92 -4.18
C ASN A 55 14.16 1.69 -4.87
N ILE A 56 13.09 1.42 -4.11
CA ILE A 56 11.72 1.28 -4.63
C ILE A 56 11.24 2.63 -5.20
N LEU A 57 11.48 3.74 -4.48
CA LEU A 57 11.13 5.08 -4.95
C LEU A 57 11.96 5.49 -6.18
N GLY A 58 13.23 5.10 -6.23
CA GLY A 58 14.10 5.27 -7.39
C GLY A 58 13.59 4.49 -8.60
N LEU A 59 13.16 3.25 -8.40
CA LEU A 59 12.57 2.41 -9.45
C LEU A 59 11.30 3.05 -10.02
N LEU A 60 10.39 3.53 -9.16
CA LEU A 60 9.19 4.25 -9.61
C LEU A 60 9.53 5.43 -10.53
N LYS A 61 10.58 6.20 -10.20
CA LYS A 61 11.05 7.32 -10.99
C LYS A 61 11.68 6.87 -12.31
N SER A 62 12.56 5.86 -12.28
CA SER A 62 13.30 5.42 -13.47
C SER A 62 12.41 4.79 -14.53
N VAL A 63 11.37 4.06 -14.14
CA VAL A 63 10.38 3.47 -15.06
C VAL A 63 9.16 4.37 -15.29
N ASN A 64 9.20 5.61 -14.81
CA ASN A 64 8.14 6.61 -14.95
C ASN A 64 6.75 6.10 -14.53
N ILE A 65 6.69 5.29 -13.47
CA ILE A 65 5.41 4.84 -12.92
C ILE A 65 4.76 6.01 -12.18
N LYS A 66 3.63 6.46 -12.71
CA LYS A 66 2.82 7.50 -12.07
C LYS A 66 2.24 7.00 -10.75
N ARG A 67 2.36 7.82 -9.70
CA ARG A 67 1.70 7.56 -8.42
C ARG A 67 0.20 7.77 -8.55
N HIS A 68 -0.56 6.81 -8.03
CA HIS A 68 -2.00 6.94 -7.88
C HIS A 68 -2.33 8.10 -6.94
N TYR A 69 -3.47 8.78 -7.16
CA TYR A 69 -3.83 9.95 -6.34
C TYR A 69 -4.00 9.60 -4.86
N SER A 70 -4.40 8.35 -4.56
CA SER A 70 -4.53 7.85 -3.18
C SER A 70 -3.27 7.17 -2.66
N PHE A 71 -2.11 7.39 -3.29
CA PHE A 71 -0.86 6.76 -2.87
C PHE A 71 -0.51 7.03 -1.40
N ALA A 72 -0.88 8.19 -0.86
CA ALA A 72 -0.67 8.55 0.55
C ALA A 72 -1.56 7.78 1.55
N TYR A 73 -2.51 6.97 1.09
CA TYR A 73 -3.45 6.27 1.95
C TYR A 73 -2.77 5.00 2.44
N LEU A 74 -2.82 4.73 3.75
CA LEU A 74 -2.11 3.56 4.30
C LEU A 74 -2.65 2.21 3.79
N ASN A 75 -3.83 2.22 3.17
CA ASN A 75 -4.43 1.07 2.48
C ASN A 75 -4.38 1.21 0.94
N SER A 76 -3.49 2.05 0.40
CA SER A 76 -3.24 2.18 -1.04
C SER A 76 -2.79 0.84 -1.62
N SER A 77 -3.55 0.32 -2.58
CA SER A 77 -3.21 -0.92 -3.28
C SER A 77 -1.88 -0.80 -4.04
N GLN A 78 -1.59 0.38 -4.62
CA GLN A 78 -0.31 0.62 -5.29
C GLN A 78 0.85 0.56 -4.30
N ALA A 79 0.73 1.20 -3.12
CA ALA A 79 1.77 1.14 -2.10
C ALA A 79 1.94 -0.27 -1.53
N MET A 80 0.83 -1.00 -1.33
CA MET A 80 0.85 -2.40 -0.92
C MET A 80 1.61 -3.27 -1.93
N ALA A 81 1.28 -3.17 -3.22
CA ALA A 81 1.95 -3.93 -4.27
C ALA A 81 3.46 -3.64 -4.30
N LEU A 82 3.86 -2.38 -4.19
CA LEU A 82 5.27 -1.99 -4.14
C LEU A 82 5.98 -2.49 -2.88
N ASN A 83 5.31 -2.49 -1.74
CA ASN A 83 5.88 -3.01 -0.48
C ASN A 83 6.05 -4.54 -0.51
N LEU A 84 5.18 -5.25 -1.23
CA LEU A 84 5.22 -6.71 -1.34
C LEU A 84 6.22 -7.17 -2.42
N PHE A 85 6.15 -6.59 -3.61
CA PHE A 85 6.92 -7.04 -4.77
C PHE A 85 8.18 -6.22 -5.04
N GLY A 86 8.25 -4.98 -4.56
CA GLY A 86 9.42 -4.10 -4.76
C GLY A 86 10.73 -4.71 -4.26
N PRO A 87 10.80 -5.26 -3.03
CA PRO A 87 12.00 -5.96 -2.56
C PRO A 87 12.39 -7.13 -3.46
N LEU A 88 11.41 -7.94 -3.89
CA LEU A 88 11.65 -9.10 -4.77
C LEU A 88 12.18 -8.69 -6.15
N CYS A 89 11.72 -7.55 -6.68
CA CYS A 89 12.25 -6.98 -7.91
C CYS A 89 13.72 -6.55 -7.74
N LEU A 90 14.02 -5.86 -6.63
CA LEU A 90 15.37 -5.35 -6.35
C LEU A 90 16.38 -6.47 -6.10
N GLU A 91 15.95 -7.54 -5.44
CA GLU A 91 16.77 -8.73 -5.18
C GLU A 91 16.83 -9.70 -6.36
N LYS A 92 16.08 -9.44 -7.43
CA LYS A 92 15.96 -10.32 -8.60
C LYS A 92 15.44 -11.72 -8.25
N THR A 93 14.70 -11.85 -7.16
CA THR A 93 14.09 -13.10 -6.67
C THR A 93 12.64 -13.28 -7.13
N LEU A 94 12.05 -12.26 -7.75
CA LEU A 94 10.68 -12.34 -8.27
C LEU A 94 10.50 -13.49 -9.29
N SER A 95 11.52 -13.78 -10.10
CA SER A 95 11.52 -14.91 -11.05
C SER A 95 11.41 -16.28 -10.38
N ILE A 96 11.78 -16.39 -9.10
CA ILE A 96 11.62 -17.61 -8.31
C ILE A 96 10.16 -17.75 -7.87
N VAL A 97 9.51 -16.66 -7.49
CA VAL A 97 8.15 -16.68 -6.93
C VAL A 97 7.08 -16.76 -8.03
N ILE A 98 7.28 -16.08 -9.17
CA ILE A 98 6.32 -16.02 -10.28
C ILE A 98 5.83 -17.40 -10.74
N PRO A 99 6.70 -18.41 -10.98
CA PRO A 99 6.25 -19.73 -11.41
C PRO A 99 5.30 -20.39 -10.41
N HIS A 100 5.49 -20.18 -9.11
CA HIS A 100 4.61 -20.73 -8.08
C HIS A 100 3.24 -20.06 -8.08
N ILE A 101 3.20 -18.73 -8.25
CA ILE A 101 1.93 -17.99 -8.38
C ILE A 101 1.19 -18.43 -9.64
N GLN A 102 1.88 -18.53 -10.78
CA GLN A 102 1.27 -18.91 -12.05
C GLN A 102 0.70 -20.33 -12.03
N LYS A 103 1.40 -21.29 -11.41
CA LYS A 103 0.88 -22.65 -11.20
C LYS A 103 -0.42 -22.66 -10.38
N GLN A 104 -0.57 -21.76 -9.41
CA GLN A 104 -1.80 -21.63 -8.64
C GLN A 104 -2.95 -21.03 -9.46
N VAL A 105 -2.66 -20.06 -10.32
CA VAL A 105 -3.67 -19.40 -11.20
C VAL A 105 -4.12 -20.30 -12.35
N GLN A 106 -3.27 -21.25 -12.78
CA GLN A 106 -3.63 -22.25 -13.80
C GLN A 106 -4.57 -23.34 -13.27
N ASN A 107 -4.67 -23.52 -11.95
CA ASN A 107 -5.79 -24.25 -11.36
C ASN A 107 -7.02 -23.34 -11.40
N GLU A 108 -8.18 -23.88 -11.82
CA GLU A 108 -9.40 -23.12 -12.11
C GLU A 108 -9.59 -21.89 -11.21
N PRO A 109 -9.86 -20.70 -11.78
CA PRO A 109 -10.12 -19.52 -10.99
C PRO A 109 -11.35 -19.78 -10.12
N GLN A 110 -11.14 -19.94 -8.82
CA GLN A 110 -12.22 -19.75 -7.87
C GLN A 110 -12.66 -18.29 -8.00
N VAL A 111 -13.78 -18.09 -8.69
CA VAL A 111 -14.41 -16.78 -8.84
C VAL A 111 -14.89 -16.34 -7.46
N TYR A 112 -14.03 -15.64 -6.73
CA TYR A 112 -14.44 -14.93 -5.52
C TYR A 112 -15.24 -13.71 -5.97
N GLN A 113 -16.57 -13.82 -5.91
CA GLN A 113 -17.44 -12.67 -6.02
C GLN A 113 -17.22 -11.79 -4.79
N PHE A 114 -16.40 -10.75 -4.93
CA PHE A 114 -16.37 -9.68 -3.94
C PHE A 114 -17.72 -8.97 -4.02
N GLU A 115 -18.56 -9.12 -3.00
CA GLU A 115 -19.83 -8.40 -2.90
C GLU A 115 -19.59 -6.89 -3.00
N LYS A 116 -19.82 -6.30 -4.17
CA LYS A 116 -20.19 -4.90 -4.26
C LYS A 116 -21.64 -4.80 -3.81
N LYS A 117 -21.88 -4.54 -2.52
CA LYS A 117 -23.12 -3.88 -2.13
C LYS A 117 -22.94 -2.39 -2.37
N GLU A 118 -23.20 -1.96 -3.60
CA GLU A 118 -23.72 -0.62 -3.83
C GLU A 118 -25.20 -0.67 -3.43
N LYS A 119 -25.59 0.16 -2.47
CA LYS A 119 -26.98 0.57 -2.27
C LYS A 119 -26.98 2.08 -1.95
N ASP A 120 -27.51 2.81 -2.93
CA ASP A 120 -28.29 4.06 -2.92
C ASP A 120 -27.97 5.15 -1.89
#